data_AF-A0A950V7H8-F1
#
_entry.id   AF-A0A950V7H8-F1
#
_cell.length_a   1.000
_cell.length_b   1.000
_cell.length_c   1.000
_cell.angle_alpha   90.00
_cell.angle_beta   90.00
_cell.angle_gamma   90.00
#
_symmetry.space_group_name_H-M   'P 1'
#
loop_
_entity.id
_entity.type
_entity.pdbx_description
1 polymer ?
#
loop_
_entity_poly.entity_id
_entity_poly.type
_entity_poly.pdbx_seq_one_letter_code
_entity_poly.pdbx_strand_id
1 'polypeptide(L)'
;MIRTPKAISRSYQYLVRGAVVASEKDTFTARFLGSHDSLTPDLFANATALPTEDTTQGGPARNLGIFWTHVIDPTKVNELRFTAQTIILPFSPLASTTSNPAVQRSILDDHRIHGYLLRERRRQRDSAGPRA
;
A
#
# COMPACT_ATOMS: atom_id res chain seq x y z
N MET A 1 15.88 -21.93 -31.93
CA MET A 1 15.33 -22.51 -30.68
C MET A 1 15.54 -21.50 -29.56
N ILE A 2 14.50 -20.73 -29.22
CA ILE A 2 14.57 -19.73 -28.14
C ILE A 2 14.32 -20.45 -26.82
N ARG A 3 15.31 -20.48 -25.93
CA ARG A 3 15.12 -20.99 -24.56
C ARG A 3 14.42 -19.88 -23.76
N THR A 4 13.13 -20.02 -23.52
CA THR A 4 12.43 -19.18 -22.54
C THR A 4 13.04 -19.50 -21.16
N PRO A 5 13.71 -18.55 -20.49
CA PRO A 5 14.23 -18.80 -19.16
C PRO A 5 13.06 -19.14 -18.23
N LYS A 6 13.19 -20.23 -17.48
CA LYS A 6 12.24 -20.60 -16.43
C LYS A 6 12.25 -19.48 -15.38
N ALA A 7 11.20 -18.66 -15.35
CA ALA A 7 11.02 -17.68 -14.29
C ALA A 7 10.86 -18.43 -12.96
N ILE A 8 11.89 -18.39 -12.11
CA ILE A 8 11.81 -18.92 -10.76
C ILE A 8 11.03 -17.90 -9.93
N SER A 9 9.74 -18.15 -9.72
CA SER A 9 8.97 -17.38 -8.74
C SER A 9 9.53 -17.69 -7.34
N ARG A 10 9.92 -16.63 -6.63
CA ARG A 10 10.35 -16.70 -5.22
C ARG A 10 9.22 -16.33 -4.27
N SER A 11 7.97 -16.57 -4.68
CA SER A 11 6.82 -16.31 -3.82
C SER A 11 6.85 -17.21 -2.59
N TYR A 12 6.49 -16.66 -1.43
CA TYR A 12 6.35 -17.42 -0.20
C TYR A 12 5.21 -16.86 0.66
N GLN A 13 4.67 -17.70 1.53
CA GLN A 13 3.66 -17.30 2.50
C GLN A 13 3.92 -18.02 3.82
N TYR A 14 3.70 -17.30 4.92
CA TYR A 14 3.80 -17.84 6.26
C TYR A 14 2.70 -17.28 7.15
N LEU A 15 2.21 -18.14 8.03
CA LEU A 15 1.17 -17.83 9.00
C LEU A 15 1.70 -18.08 10.40
N VAL A 16 1.59 -17.08 11.25
CA VAL A 16 1.76 -17.24 12.70
C VAL A 16 0.42 -16.98 13.35
N ARG A 17 -0.03 -17.92 14.18
CA ARG A 17 -1.27 -17.78 14.93
C ARG A 17 -1.05 -18.24 16.36
N GLY A 18 -1.55 -17.45 17.30
CA GLY A 18 -1.63 -17.80 18.71
C GLY A 18 -3.06 -17.63 19.20
N ALA A 19 -3.46 -18.48 20.14
CA ALA A 19 -4.70 -18.34 20.87
C ALA A 19 -4.43 -18.57 22.36
N VAL A 20 -5.13 -17.81 23.20
CA VAL A 20 -5.10 -17.96 24.65
C VAL A 20 -6.53 -17.97 25.17
N VAL A 21 -6.83 -18.96 26.00
CA VAL A 21 -8.04 -19.01 26.81
C VAL A 21 -7.71 -18.26 28.09
N ALA A 22 -8.18 -17.01 28.18
CA ALA A 22 -7.88 -16.14 29.32
C ALA A 22 -8.80 -16.45 30.52
N SER A 23 -10.00 -16.97 30.25
CA SER A 23 -10.96 -17.45 31.24
C SER A 23 -11.88 -18.50 30.61
N GLU A 24 -12.77 -19.10 31.39
CA GLU A 24 -13.84 -19.97 30.86
C GLU A 24 -14.78 -19.26 29.87
N LYS A 25 -14.77 -17.92 29.87
CA LYS A 25 -15.63 -17.07 29.03
C LYS A 25 -14.87 -16.36 27.92
N ASP A 26 -13.57 -16.14 28.08
CA ASP A 26 -12.80 -15.24 27.23
C ASP A 26 -11.70 -15.99 26.47
N THR A 27 -11.73 -15.85 25.15
CA THR A 27 -10.66 -16.34 24.28
C THR A 27 -10.14 -15.20 23.42
N PHE A 28 -8.81 -15.05 23.40
CA PHE A 28 -8.12 -14.12 22.52
C PHE A 28 -7.36 -14.90 21.46
N THR A 29 -7.41 -14.44 20.22
CA THR A 29 -6.61 -14.97 19.12
C THR A 29 -5.90 -13.82 18.43
N ALA A 30 -4.64 -14.04 18.08
CA ALA A 30 -3.90 -13.16 17.19
C ALA A 30 -3.38 -13.97 16.01
N ARG A 31 -3.40 -13.35 14.82
CA ARG A 31 -2.96 -13.95 13.57
C ARG A 31 -2.15 -12.95 12.78
N PHE A 32 -0.97 -13.36 12.34
CA PHE A 32 -0.16 -12.62 11.39
C PHE A 32 0.09 -13.49 10.16
N LEU A 33 -0.35 -13.02 9.00
CA LEU A 33 -0.08 -13.62 7.71
C LEU A 33 0.88 -12.70 6.96
N GLY A 34 2.06 -13.23 6.63
CA GLY A 34 2.99 -12.58 5.74
C GLY A 34 3.08 -13.37 4.44
N SER A 35 3.04 -12.67 3.31
CA SER A 35 3.43 -13.26 2.04
C SER A 35 4.37 -12.32 1.31
N HIS A 36 5.07 -12.87 0.34
CA HIS A 36 5.79 -12.12 -0.65
C HIS A 36 5.46 -12.71 -2.00
N ASP A 37 5.03 -11.89 -2.93
CA ASP A 37 4.75 -12.33 -4.29
C ASP A 37 5.73 -11.72 -5.30
N SER A 38 6.18 -12.55 -6.24
CA SER A 38 6.98 -12.08 -7.36
C SER A 38 6.08 -11.35 -8.36
N LEU A 39 6.33 -10.04 -8.51
CA LEU A 39 5.85 -9.12 -9.54
C LEU A 39 4.61 -9.57 -10.33
N THR A 40 3.43 -9.11 -9.91
CA THR A 40 2.16 -9.36 -10.60
C THR A 40 1.67 -8.04 -11.21
N PRO A 41 1.58 -7.92 -12.54
CA PRO A 41 0.92 -6.76 -13.16
C PRO A 41 -0.54 -6.69 -12.69
N ASP A 42 -0.95 -5.51 -12.22
CA ASP A 42 -2.30 -5.18 -11.83
C ASP A 42 -2.81 -4.01 -12.69
N LEU A 43 -3.53 -4.36 -13.74
CA LEU A 43 -4.10 -3.43 -14.71
C LEU A 43 -5.45 -2.84 -14.24
N PHE A 44 -5.96 -3.23 -13.07
CA PHE A 44 -7.30 -2.88 -12.61
C PHE A 44 -7.31 -2.08 -11.30
N ALA A 45 -6.19 -2.03 -10.56
CA ALA A 45 -6.07 -1.25 -9.32
C ALA A 45 -6.41 0.24 -9.47
N ASN A 46 -6.30 0.81 -10.67
CA ASN A 46 -6.59 2.22 -10.92
C ASN A 46 -7.36 2.41 -12.23
N ALA A 47 -8.67 2.13 -12.21
CA ALA A 47 -9.55 2.27 -13.37
C ALA A 47 -9.62 3.70 -13.94
N THR A 48 -9.21 4.71 -13.17
CA THR A 48 -9.16 6.13 -13.58
C THR A 48 -7.79 6.57 -14.06
N ALA A 49 -6.78 5.69 -14.05
CA ALA A 49 -5.45 6.03 -14.51
C ALA A 49 -5.47 6.30 -16.02
N LEU A 50 -4.55 7.17 -16.48
CA LEU A 50 -4.36 7.36 -17.91
C LEU A 50 -3.90 6.03 -18.55
N PRO A 51 -4.21 5.79 -19.83
CA PRO A 51 -3.63 4.68 -20.56
C PRO A 51 -2.10 4.70 -20.38
N THR A 52 -1.49 3.56 -20.05
CA THR A 52 -0.06 3.35 -19.70
C THR A 52 0.37 3.60 -18.25
N GLU A 53 -0.52 4.06 -17.38
CA GLU A 53 -0.26 4.25 -15.95
C GLU A 53 -0.54 2.97 -15.14
N ASP A 54 0.00 1.86 -15.61
CA ASP A 54 -0.26 0.55 -15.03
C ASP A 54 0.53 0.35 -13.72
N THR A 55 -0.03 -0.43 -12.80
CA THR A 55 0.59 -0.76 -11.51
C THR A 55 0.94 -2.22 -11.40
N THR A 56 1.97 -2.55 -10.64
CA THR A 56 2.24 -3.91 -10.19
C THR A 56 1.77 -4.03 -8.75
N GLN A 57 1.13 -5.15 -8.45
CA GLN A 57 0.90 -5.60 -7.09
C GLN A 57 1.86 -6.77 -6.80
N GLY A 58 2.79 -6.55 -5.90
CA GLY A 58 3.84 -7.54 -5.60
C GLY A 58 4.75 -7.08 -4.48
N GLY A 59 5.67 -7.94 -4.07
CA GLY A 59 6.46 -7.73 -2.87
C GLY A 59 5.73 -8.18 -1.60
N PRO A 60 6.13 -7.68 -0.42
CA PRO A 60 5.61 -8.17 0.84
C PRO A 60 4.17 -7.69 1.12
N ALA A 61 3.24 -8.63 1.30
CA ALA A 61 1.91 -8.39 1.83
C ALA A 61 1.83 -8.83 3.29
N ARG A 62 1.11 -8.06 4.12
CA ARG A 62 0.96 -8.34 5.55
C ARG A 62 -0.50 -8.19 5.97
N ASN A 63 -1.00 -9.16 6.72
CA ASN A 63 -2.32 -9.11 7.33
C ASN A 63 -2.18 -9.46 8.82
N LEU A 64 -2.52 -8.50 9.67
CA LEU A 64 -2.61 -8.68 11.12
C LEU A 64 -4.09 -8.74 11.50
N GLY A 65 -4.47 -9.76 12.25
CA GLY A 65 -5.81 -9.92 12.81
C GLY A 65 -5.76 -10.18 14.31
N ILE A 66 -6.60 -9.50 15.07
CA ILE A 66 -6.80 -9.70 16.50
C ILE A 66 -8.28 -9.98 16.72
N PHE A 67 -8.58 -11.01 17.50
CA PHE A 67 -9.92 -11.51 17.75
C PHE A 67 -10.11 -11.70 19.25
N TRP A 68 -11.26 -11.28 19.76
CA TRP A 68 -11.72 -11.58 21.11
C TRP A 68 -13.14 -12.15 21.04
N THR A 69 -13.33 -13.25 21.73
CA THR A 69 -14.61 -13.90 21.94
C THR A 69 -14.93 -13.89 23.43
N HIS A 70 -16.13 -13.45 23.78
CA HIS A 70 -16.68 -13.52 25.13
C HIS A 70 -18.00 -14.31 25.16
N VAL A 71 -18.04 -15.36 25.97
CA VAL A 71 -19.24 -16.14 26.25
C VAL A 71 -19.90 -15.57 27.49
N ILE A 72 -21.14 -15.08 27.37
CA ILE A 72 -21.83 -14.42 28.49
C ILE A 72 -22.17 -15.45 29.59
N ASP A 73 -22.67 -16.62 29.19
CA ASP A 73 -23.02 -17.76 30.05
C ASP A 73 -22.58 -19.07 29.36
N PRO A 74 -21.68 -19.87 29.97
CA PRO A 74 -21.15 -21.09 29.35
C PRO A 74 -22.21 -22.17 29.07
N THR A 75 -23.36 -22.09 29.72
CA THR A 75 -24.45 -23.07 29.60
C THR A 75 -25.52 -22.65 28.59
N LYS A 76 -25.36 -21.48 27.98
CA LYS A 76 -26.32 -20.91 27.02
C LYS A 76 -25.60 -20.50 25.73
N VAL A 77 -26.34 -20.45 24.63
CA VAL A 77 -25.78 -20.09 23.31
C VAL A 77 -25.80 -18.58 23.15
N ASN A 78 -24.83 -17.88 23.74
CA ASN A 78 -24.71 -16.43 23.68
C ASN A 78 -23.23 -16.01 23.69
N GLU A 79 -22.77 -15.46 22.57
CA GLU A 79 -21.38 -15.05 22.33
C GLU A 79 -21.32 -13.62 21.76
N LEU A 80 -20.37 -12.83 22.25
CA LEU A 80 -19.95 -11.56 21.68
C LEU A 80 -18.58 -11.72 21.02
N ARG A 81 -18.43 -11.19 19.80
CA ARG A 81 -17.18 -11.29 19.02
C ARG A 81 -16.71 -9.92 18.57
N PHE A 82 -15.46 -9.62 18.86
CA PHE A 82 -14.75 -8.47 18.32
C PHE A 82 -13.61 -8.93 17.44
N THR A 83 -13.46 -8.26 16.31
CA THR A 83 -12.40 -8.52 15.35
C THR A 83 -11.85 -7.20 14.85
N ALA A 84 -10.54 -7.06 14.88
CA ALA A 84 -9.82 -5.98 14.23
C ALA A 84 -8.82 -6.60 13.26
N GLN A 85 -8.78 -6.09 12.02
CA GLN A 85 -7.77 -6.50 11.05
C GLN A 85 -7.17 -5.29 10.34
N THR A 86 -5.88 -5.41 10.01
CA THR A 86 -5.17 -4.47 9.16
C THR A 86 -4.50 -5.24 8.06
N ILE A 87 -4.63 -4.74 6.83
CA ILE A 87 -4.04 -5.33 5.63
C ILE A 87 -3.16 -4.27 4.98
N ILE A 88 -1.93 -4.64 4.65
CA ILE A 88 -0.99 -3.82 3.91
C ILE A 88 -0.70 -4.53 2.59
N LEU A 89 -1.02 -3.85 1.49
CA LEU A 89 -0.80 -4.28 0.12
C LEU A 89 -0.03 -3.17 -0.60
N PRO A 90 1.28 -3.35 -0.85
CA PRO A 90 2.04 -2.36 -1.60
C PRO A 90 1.69 -2.43 -3.09
N PHE A 91 1.61 -1.25 -3.69
CA PHE A 91 1.53 -1.07 -5.14
C PHE A 91 2.74 -0.28 -5.60
N SER A 92 3.19 -0.52 -6.82
CA SER A 92 4.26 0.24 -7.45
C SER A 92 3.99 0.39 -8.94
N PRO A 93 4.41 1.47 -9.60
CA PRO A 93 4.24 1.60 -11.04
C PRO A 93 4.97 0.49 -11.80
N LEU A 94 4.46 0.07 -12.95
CA LEU A 94 5.22 -0.81 -13.85
C LEU A 94 6.50 -0.13 -14.35
N ALA A 95 7.46 -0.96 -14.76
CA ALA A 95 8.63 -0.47 -15.49
C ALA A 95 8.24 0.29 -16.77
N SER A 96 7.18 -0.14 -17.47
CA SER A 96 6.63 0.57 -18.64
C SER A 96 6.08 1.95 -18.25
N THR A 97 5.38 2.04 -17.13
CA THR A 97 4.83 3.30 -16.59
C THR A 97 5.93 4.30 -16.25
N THR A 98 6.95 3.88 -15.49
CA THR A 98 8.09 4.75 -15.13
C THR A 98 8.95 5.16 -16.31
N SER A 99 8.95 4.37 -17.39
CA SER A 99 9.67 4.67 -18.63
C SER A 99 8.89 5.59 -19.58
N ASN A 100 7.62 5.88 -19.30
CA ASN A 100 6.81 6.75 -20.15
C ASN A 100 7.27 8.22 -20.02
N PRO A 101 7.64 8.90 -21.13
CA PRO A 101 8.01 10.31 -21.12
C PRO A 101 6.91 11.25 -20.58
N ALA A 102 5.64 10.89 -20.69
CA ALA A 102 4.53 11.70 -20.16
C ALA A 102 4.55 11.78 -18.62
N VAL A 103 4.85 10.66 -17.94
CA VAL A 103 5.04 10.59 -16.48
C VAL A 103 6.25 11.43 -16.06
N GLN A 104 7.36 11.31 -16.79
CA GLN A 104 8.59 12.03 -16.48
C GLN A 104 8.46 13.55 -16.66
N ARG A 105 7.66 14.00 -17.63
CA ARG A 105 7.41 15.43 -17.86
C ARG A 105 6.57 16.06 -16.75
N SER A 106 5.55 15.35 -16.25
CA SER A 106 4.72 15.83 -15.13
C SER A 106 5.55 16.17 -13.88
N ILE A 107 6.58 15.37 -13.56
CA ILE A 107 7.48 15.61 -12.43
C ILE A 107 8.40 16.83 -12.67
N LEU A 108 8.86 17.03 -13.90
CA LEU A 108 9.76 18.14 -14.26
C LEU A 108 9.04 19.50 -14.31
N ASP A 109 7.76 19.52 -14.67
CA ASP A 109 6.98 20.76 -14.76
C ASP A 109 6.66 21.34 -13.37
N ASP A 110 6.42 20.51 -12.35
CA ASP A 110 6.17 20.97 -10.97
C ASP A 110 7.40 21.68 -10.37
N HIS A 111 8.60 21.12 -10.58
CA HIS A 111 9.85 21.76 -10.16
C HIS A 111 10.16 23.06 -10.93
N ARG A 112 9.74 23.18 -12.19
CA ARG A 112 9.90 24.41 -12.98
C ARG A 112 8.93 25.49 -12.55
N ILE A 113 7.68 25.16 -12.26
CA ILE A 113 6.67 26.11 -11.79
C ILE A 113 7.08 26.72 -10.44
N HIS A 114 7.59 25.90 -9.51
CA HIS A 114 8.07 26.39 -8.22
C HIS A 114 9.25 27.36 -8.36
N GLY A 115 10.17 27.09 -9.29
CA GLY A 115 11.27 27.98 -9.63
C GLY A 115 10.83 29.32 -10.25
N TYR A 116 9.79 29.30 -11.09
CA TYR A 116 9.23 30.51 -11.69
C TYR A 116 8.55 31.40 -10.64
N LEU A 117 7.73 30.83 -9.76
CA LEU A 117 7.00 31.57 -8.72
C LEU A 117 7.95 32.24 -7.71
N LEU A 118 9.04 31.58 -7.33
CA LEU A 118 10.06 32.17 -6.44
C LEU A 118 10.79 33.34 -7.11
N ARG A 119 11.06 33.24 -8.41
CA ARG A 119 11.72 34.30 -9.18
C ARG A 119 10.81 35.51 -9.37
N GLU A 120 9.51 35.27 -9.54
CA GLU A 120 8.49 36.30 -9.73
C GLU A 120 8.17 37.03 -8.41
N ARG A 121 8.10 36.31 -7.28
CA ARG A 121 8.01 36.94 -5.94
C ARG A 121 9.23 37.80 -5.61
N ARG A 122 10.44 37.38 -6.02
CA ARG A 122 11.66 38.18 -5.82
C ARG A 122 11.61 39.46 -6.65
N ARG A 123 11.22 39.36 -7.93
CA ARG A 123 11.01 40.54 -8.78
C ARG A 123 9.94 41.48 -8.25
N GLN A 124 8.82 40.99 -7.73
CA GLN A 124 7.77 41.82 -7.13
C GLN A 124 8.22 42.49 -5.82
N ARG A 125 9.08 41.83 -5.03
CA ARG A 125 9.67 42.42 -3.83
C ARG A 125 10.70 43.50 -4.17
N ASP A 126 11.45 43.32 -5.25
CA ASP A 126 12.46 44.27 -5.72
C ASP A 126 11.84 45.48 -6.46
N SER A 127 10.63 45.35 -7.02
CA SER A 127 9.89 46.45 -7.65
C SER A 127 9.02 47.26 -6.69
N ALA A 128 8.72 46.72 -5.50
CA ALA A 128 8.13 47.46 -4.40
C ALA A 128 9.25 48.20 -3.64
N GLY A 129 9.75 49.29 -4.22
CA GLY A 129 10.72 50.18 -3.56
C GLY A 129 10.27 50.60 -2.14
N PRO A 130 11.20 51.00 -1.26
CA PRO A 130 10.90 51.26 0.14
C PRO A 130 9.82 52.34 0.24
N ARG A 131 8.73 52.02 0.94
CA ARG A 131 7.71 53.01 1.28
C ARG A 131 8.35 54.03 2.23
N ALA A 132 8.41 55.28 1.76
CA ALA A 132 8.81 56.45 2.54
C ALA A 132 7.80 56.72 3.68
#